data_AF-A0A2R2MQF3-F1
#
_entry.id   AF-A0A2R2MQF3-F1
#
_cell.length_a   1.000
_cell.length_b   1.000
_cell.length_c   1.000
_cell.angle_alpha   90.00
_cell.angle_beta   90.00
_cell.angle_gamma   90.00
#
_symmetry.space_group_name_H-M   'P 1'
#
loop_
_entity.id
_entity.type
_entity.pdbx_description
1 polymer ?
#
loop_
_entity_poly.entity_id
_entity_poly.type
_entity_poly.pdbx_seq_one_letter_code
_entity_poly.pdbx_strand_id
1 'polypeptide(L)'
;MDLQRGYPYIMSYVRRVLISQEAALVAGLSFLLYAMFLYGPFIMYTVIRTLKFTWFRHFSSVDIPEPIDIISASDEDKTTWKVVKDNVAVVAIQGRRGQMEDRFNFVSDVERTGTSVYGVFDGHGGESGTTAIISILNKNKLTVANVGDSRGVLCDKDGKTVALSFDHKPNQVKERQRIEEAGGFISFTGVWRVAGILAVSRALGDYPLKLNNLVIAKPDVLTFDLKELRPKFIILATDGLWDMFSNEDAVKFIEQRLHEADFGASDLVWAAYEKGAFDNITVMIVTFGENQFGNG
;
A
#
# COMPACT_ATOMS: atom_id res chain seq x y z
N MET A 1 -35.55 -29.44 -67.06
CA MET A 1 -36.18 -28.60 -66.02
C MET A 1 -35.09 -27.73 -65.43
N ASP A 2 -35.10 -26.44 -65.79
CA ASP A 2 -34.00 -25.49 -65.56
C ASP A 2 -33.81 -25.11 -64.08
N LEU A 3 -32.65 -25.45 -63.52
CA LEU A 3 -32.20 -25.03 -62.19
C LEU A 3 -31.64 -23.59 -62.14
N GLN A 4 -31.69 -22.83 -63.23
CA GLN A 4 -31.12 -21.47 -63.31
C GLN A 4 -32.12 -20.31 -63.08
N ARG A 5 -33.40 -20.56 -62.79
CA ARG A 5 -34.39 -19.49 -62.56
C ARG A 5 -34.63 -19.10 -61.09
N GLY A 6 -34.04 -19.78 -60.10
CA GLY A 6 -34.29 -19.53 -58.67
C GLY A 6 -33.39 -18.48 -58.00
N TYR A 7 -32.20 -18.23 -58.56
CA TYR A 7 -31.18 -17.35 -57.96
C TYR A 7 -31.59 -15.87 -57.80
N PRO A 8 -32.25 -15.22 -58.78
CA PRO A 8 -32.63 -13.80 -58.65
C PRO A 8 -33.82 -13.56 -57.68
N TYR A 9 -34.65 -14.58 -57.44
CA TYR A 9 -35.77 -14.47 -56.50
C TYR A 9 -35.33 -14.55 -55.04
N ILE A 10 -34.40 -15.45 -54.71
CA ILE A 10 -33.85 -15.58 -53.35
C ILE A 10 -33.06 -14.32 -52.98
N MET A 11 -32.23 -13.81 -53.89
CA MET A 11 -31.47 -12.59 -53.63
C MET A 11 -32.34 -11.35 -53.47
N SER A 12 -33.44 -11.21 -54.23
CA SER A 12 -34.36 -10.08 -54.05
C SER A 12 -35.17 -10.17 -52.75
N TYR A 13 -35.51 -11.38 -52.29
CA TYR A 13 -36.15 -11.60 -50.99
C TYR A 13 -35.18 -11.32 -49.83
N VAL A 14 -33.96 -11.86 -49.89
CA VAL A 14 -32.89 -11.61 -48.91
C VAL A 14 -32.56 -10.13 -48.82
N ARG A 15 -32.52 -9.40 -49.94
CA ARG A 15 -32.31 -7.95 -49.97
C ARG A 15 -33.48 -7.16 -49.37
N ARG A 16 -34.73 -7.63 -49.50
CA ARG A 16 -35.91 -7.00 -48.86
C ARG A 16 -36.00 -7.30 -47.37
N VAL A 17 -35.60 -8.48 -46.94
CA VAL A 17 -35.65 -8.90 -45.53
C VAL A 17 -34.48 -8.31 -44.74
N LEU A 18 -33.25 -8.35 -45.27
CA LEU A 18 -32.06 -7.74 -44.62
C LEU A 18 -32.06 -6.21 -44.66
N ILE A 19 -32.79 -5.60 -45.59
CA ILE A 19 -32.99 -4.13 -45.68
C ILE A 19 -34.45 -3.79 -45.34
N SER A 20 -35.11 -4.61 -44.52
CA SER A 20 -36.35 -4.20 -43.91
C SER A 20 -36.04 -3.29 -42.72
N GLN A 21 -36.85 -2.24 -42.51
CA GLN A 21 -36.70 -1.37 -41.35
C GLN A 21 -36.79 -2.17 -40.04
N GLU A 22 -37.57 -3.24 -40.03
CA GLU A 22 -37.73 -4.17 -38.90
C GLU A 22 -36.43 -4.92 -38.59
N ALA A 23 -35.73 -5.47 -39.59
CA ALA A 23 -34.44 -6.14 -39.38
C ALA A 23 -33.36 -5.19 -38.86
N ALA A 24 -33.35 -3.94 -39.34
CA ALA A 24 -32.44 -2.91 -38.84
C ALA A 24 -32.75 -2.53 -37.39
N LEU A 25 -34.02 -2.43 -37.01
CA LEU A 25 -34.45 -2.19 -35.63
C LEU A 25 -34.04 -3.32 -34.69
N VAL A 26 -34.25 -4.58 -35.10
CA VAL A 26 -33.87 -5.75 -34.30
C VAL A 26 -32.35 -5.85 -34.13
N ALA A 27 -31.57 -5.61 -35.18
CA ALA A 27 -30.12 -5.58 -35.12
C ALA A 27 -29.61 -4.43 -34.22
N GLY A 28 -30.21 -3.24 -34.32
CA GLY A 28 -29.90 -2.10 -33.47
C GLY A 28 -30.22 -2.34 -32.00
N LEU A 29 -31.38 -2.92 -31.70
CA LEU A 29 -31.78 -3.26 -30.33
C LEU A 29 -30.86 -4.34 -29.73
N SER A 30 -30.47 -5.34 -30.53
CA SER A 30 -29.54 -6.40 -30.11
C SER A 30 -28.15 -5.84 -29.83
N PHE A 31 -27.67 -4.92 -30.66
CA PHE A 31 -26.40 -4.23 -30.43
C PHE A 31 -26.45 -3.34 -29.17
N LEU A 32 -27.56 -2.63 -28.95
CA LEU A 32 -27.75 -1.80 -27.76
C LEU A 32 -27.77 -2.65 -26.49
N LEU A 33 -28.49 -3.77 -26.49
CA LEU A 33 -28.53 -4.72 -25.37
C LEU A 33 -27.16 -5.35 -25.12
N TYR A 34 -26.41 -5.69 -26.16
CA TYR A 34 -25.05 -6.20 -26.05
C TYR A 34 -24.07 -5.15 -25.49
N ALA A 35 -24.17 -3.90 -25.93
CA ALA A 35 -23.39 -2.79 -25.38
C ALA A 35 -23.77 -2.53 -23.91
N MET A 36 -25.06 -2.58 -23.55
CA MET A 36 -25.50 -2.49 -22.16
C MET A 36 -24.99 -3.64 -21.31
N PHE A 37 -24.87 -4.86 -21.86
CA PHE A 37 -24.30 -6.00 -21.13
C PHE A 37 -22.79 -5.85 -20.89
N LEU A 38 -22.03 -5.39 -21.90
CA LEU A 38 -20.59 -5.18 -21.79
C LEU A 38 -20.21 -3.99 -20.90
N TYR A 39 -20.93 -2.87 -21.04
CA TYR A 39 -20.57 -1.60 -20.39
C TYR A 39 -21.45 -1.24 -19.19
N GLY A 40 -22.62 -1.88 -19.04
CA GLY A 40 -23.52 -1.67 -17.91
C GLY A 40 -22.88 -1.91 -16.55
N PRO A 41 -22.07 -2.99 -16.36
CA PRO A 41 -21.36 -3.20 -15.10
C PRO A 41 -20.38 -2.05 -14.78
N PHE A 42 -19.71 -1.50 -15.79
CA PHE A 42 -18.76 -0.38 -15.62
C PHE A 42 -19.47 0.94 -15.32
N ILE A 43 -20.57 1.24 -16.00
CA ILE A 43 -21.40 2.43 -15.75
C ILE A 43 -22.05 2.33 -14.36
N MET A 44 -22.64 1.17 -14.02
CA MET A 44 -23.23 0.92 -12.72
C MET A 44 -22.18 1.02 -11.60
N TYR A 45 -20.99 0.46 -11.79
CA TYR A 45 -19.88 0.62 -10.86
C TYR A 45 -19.50 2.10 -10.65
N THR A 46 -19.41 2.87 -11.73
CA THR A 46 -19.08 4.30 -11.68
C THR A 46 -20.16 5.11 -10.96
N VAL A 47 -21.44 4.83 -11.24
CA VAL A 47 -22.58 5.49 -10.59
C VAL A 47 -22.65 5.13 -9.10
N ILE A 48 -22.51 3.86 -8.74
CA ILE A 48 -22.47 3.42 -7.34
C ILE A 48 -21.27 4.05 -6.61
N ARG A 49 -20.11 4.14 -7.25
CA ARG A 49 -18.92 4.80 -6.69
C ARG A 49 -19.18 6.27 -6.43
N THR A 50 -19.72 7.00 -7.40
CA THR A 50 -20.03 8.44 -7.26
C THR A 50 -21.10 8.67 -6.20
N LEU A 51 -22.16 7.85 -6.17
CA LEU A 51 -23.21 7.95 -5.17
C LEU A 51 -22.71 7.59 -3.77
N LYS A 52 -21.91 6.52 -3.59
CA LYS A 52 -21.26 6.20 -2.31
C LYS A 52 -20.32 7.31 -1.87
N PHE A 53 -19.51 7.88 -2.77
CA PHE A 53 -18.60 8.98 -2.47
C PHE A 53 -19.36 10.23 -2.00
N THR A 54 -20.50 10.53 -2.61
CA THR A 54 -21.35 11.67 -2.23
C THR A 54 -22.07 11.41 -0.90
N TRP A 55 -22.51 10.17 -0.66
CA TRP A 55 -23.20 9.75 0.57
C TRP A 55 -22.24 9.66 1.78
N PHE A 56 -20.99 9.22 1.57
CA PHE A 56 -19.94 9.18 2.60
C PHE A 56 -19.54 10.58 3.08
N ARG A 57 -19.58 11.57 2.17
CA ARG A 57 -19.38 12.99 2.50
C ARG A 57 -20.46 13.58 3.40
N HIS A 58 -21.67 12.99 3.41
CA HIS A 58 -22.80 13.51 4.18
C HIS A 58 -22.96 12.84 5.56
N PHE A 59 -22.34 11.68 5.79
CA PHE A 59 -22.49 10.90 7.03
C PHE A 59 -21.23 10.85 7.91
N SER A 60 -20.18 11.59 7.56
CA SER A 60 -18.95 11.68 8.37
C SER A 60 -18.91 13.01 9.11
N SER A 61 -19.87 13.26 10.02
CA SER A 61 -19.73 14.30 11.06
C SER A 61 -18.93 13.76 12.24
N VAL A 62 -17.79 13.13 11.93
CA VAL A 62 -16.74 12.88 12.92
C VAL A 62 -15.75 13.98 12.63
N ASP A 63 -15.54 14.88 13.59
CA ASP A 63 -14.49 15.88 13.52
C ASP A 63 -13.15 15.13 13.40
N ILE A 64 -12.69 14.95 12.17
CA ILE A 64 -11.34 14.51 11.88
C ILE A 64 -10.48 15.72 12.29
N PRO A 65 -9.58 15.57 13.29
CA PRO A 65 -8.69 16.65 13.67
C PRO A 65 -7.99 17.19 12.42
N GLU A 66 -7.87 18.51 12.31
CA GLU A 66 -7.12 19.12 11.22
C GLU A 66 -5.74 18.46 11.12
N PRO A 67 -5.21 18.23 9.89
CA PRO A 67 -3.88 17.68 9.71
C PRO A 67 -2.89 18.50 10.51
N ILE A 68 -2.26 17.88 11.51
CA ILE A 68 -1.17 18.45 12.30
C ILE A 68 -0.14 19.01 11.31
N ASP A 69 0.22 20.28 11.50
CA ASP A 69 1.13 21.09 10.69
C ASP A 69 2.13 20.23 9.90
N ILE A 70 1.86 20.09 8.59
CA ILE A 70 2.83 19.61 7.62
C ILE A 70 3.92 20.68 7.60
N ILE A 71 5.00 20.45 8.33
CA ILE A 71 6.18 21.31 8.33
C ILE A 71 6.62 21.44 6.87
N SER A 72 6.52 22.68 6.39
CA SER A 72 6.72 23.16 5.03
C SER A 72 7.66 22.30 4.16
N ALA A 73 7.07 21.51 3.26
CA ALA A 73 7.75 21.19 2.01
C ALA A 73 7.81 22.49 1.22
N SER A 74 9.00 23.06 1.06
CA SER A 74 9.20 24.15 0.09
C SER A 74 8.80 23.64 -1.29
N ASP A 75 7.92 24.36 -1.97
CA ASP A 75 7.24 24.02 -3.22
C ASP A 75 8.15 23.77 -4.45
N GLU A 76 9.48 23.69 -4.29
CA GLU A 76 10.43 23.60 -5.41
C GLU A 76 11.01 22.21 -5.71
N ASP A 77 10.68 21.16 -4.95
CA ASP A 77 10.94 19.77 -5.41
C ASP A 77 9.95 18.78 -4.78
N LYS A 78 8.83 18.51 -5.46
CA LYS A 78 7.77 17.56 -5.02
C LYS A 78 8.20 16.09 -5.03
N THR A 79 9.48 15.79 -4.88
CA THR A 79 10.05 14.44 -4.99
C THR A 79 10.75 14.00 -3.72
N THR A 80 10.94 14.89 -2.75
CA THR A 80 11.62 14.60 -1.48
C THR A 80 10.92 15.31 -0.32
N TRP A 81 10.70 14.58 0.77
CA TRP A 81 10.14 15.07 2.02
C TRP A 81 11.07 14.70 3.17
N LYS A 82 11.34 15.65 4.05
CA LYS A 82 12.13 15.45 5.25
C LYS A 82 11.46 16.15 6.42
N VAL A 83 11.18 15.40 7.47
CA VAL A 83 10.59 15.92 8.71
C VAL A 83 11.45 15.43 9.86
N VAL A 84 11.94 16.36 10.68
CA VAL A 84 12.62 16.05 11.94
C VAL A 84 11.87 16.78 13.05
N LYS A 85 11.39 16.05 14.04
CA LYS A 85 10.67 16.60 15.17
C LYS A 85 10.92 15.75 16.42
N ASP A 86 11.41 16.39 17.46
CA ASP A 86 11.75 15.77 18.74
C ASP A 86 12.68 14.56 18.56
N ASN A 87 12.20 13.35 18.83
CA ASN A 87 12.92 12.09 18.71
C ASN A 87 12.59 11.32 17.43
N VAL A 88 11.97 11.96 16.44
CA VAL A 88 11.53 11.35 15.19
C VAL A 88 12.17 12.06 14.00
N ALA A 89 12.71 11.28 13.07
CA ALA A 89 13.12 11.73 11.74
C ALA A 89 12.45 10.88 10.67
N VAL A 90 11.86 11.50 9.66
CA VAL A 90 11.28 10.83 8.49
C VAL A 90 11.86 11.42 7.24
N VAL A 91 12.34 10.57 6.34
CA VAL A 91 12.76 10.96 5.00
C VAL A 91 12.02 10.08 4.00
N ALA A 92 11.42 10.72 3.00
CA ALA A 92 10.65 10.06 1.97
C ALA A 92 11.07 10.62 0.61
N ILE A 93 11.43 9.79 -0.35
CA ILE A 93 11.76 10.21 -1.72
C ILE A 93 10.95 9.42 -2.74
N GLN A 94 10.57 10.10 -3.82
CA GLN A 94 9.91 9.48 -4.97
C GLN A 94 10.83 8.47 -5.67
N GLY A 95 12.15 8.68 -5.60
CA GLY A 95 13.12 7.81 -6.25
C GLY A 95 12.94 7.81 -7.78
N ARG A 96 12.91 6.62 -8.37
CA ARG A 96 12.82 6.43 -9.83
C ARG A 96 11.39 6.24 -10.34
N ARG A 97 10.40 6.36 -9.47
CA ARG A 97 8.97 6.22 -9.82
C ARG A 97 8.44 7.49 -10.46
N GLY A 98 7.35 7.37 -11.21
CA GLY A 98 6.67 8.52 -11.81
C GLY A 98 5.82 9.31 -10.83
N GLN A 99 5.50 8.75 -9.65
CA GLN A 99 4.68 9.36 -8.60
C GLN A 99 5.20 8.94 -7.22
N MET A 100 4.97 9.80 -6.22
CA MET A 100 5.12 9.47 -4.82
C MET A 100 3.79 8.96 -4.24
N GLU A 101 3.65 7.64 -4.15
CA GLU A 101 2.48 6.95 -3.60
C GLU A 101 2.62 6.72 -2.08
N ASP A 102 3.86 6.63 -1.57
CA ASP A 102 4.18 6.51 -0.14
C ASP A 102 3.62 7.66 0.72
N ARG A 103 3.18 7.33 1.92
CA ARG A 103 2.75 8.29 2.95
C ARG A 103 3.33 7.90 4.31
N PHE A 104 3.44 8.90 5.19
CA PHE A 104 3.83 8.68 6.57
C PHE A 104 3.06 9.62 7.49
N ASN A 105 2.92 9.23 8.74
CA ASN A 105 2.37 10.09 9.78
C ASN A 105 2.92 9.69 11.15
N PHE A 106 3.06 10.65 12.05
CA PHE A 106 3.33 10.36 13.44
C PHE A 106 2.68 11.41 14.33
N VAL A 107 2.22 10.95 15.49
CA VAL A 107 1.65 11.78 16.54
C VAL A 107 2.29 11.39 17.85
N SER A 108 2.95 12.35 18.51
CA SER A 108 3.51 12.18 19.84
C SER A 108 2.51 12.65 20.89
N ASP A 109 2.39 11.90 21.98
CA ASP A 109 1.55 12.24 23.14
C ASP A 109 0.08 12.58 22.77
N VAL A 110 -0.56 11.66 22.07
CA VAL A 110 -1.98 11.73 21.66
C VAL A 110 -2.83 12.10 22.86
N GLU A 111 -3.52 13.23 22.78
CA GLU A 111 -4.41 13.76 23.83
C GLU A 111 -3.77 13.85 25.23
N ARG A 112 -2.44 14.03 25.31
CA ARG A 112 -1.68 14.06 26.57
C ARG A 112 -1.78 12.76 27.39
N THR A 113 -1.98 11.63 26.72
CA THR A 113 -2.12 10.32 27.35
C THR A 113 -0.79 9.60 27.60
N GLY A 114 0.32 10.12 27.06
CA GLY A 114 1.60 9.44 26.98
C GLY A 114 1.66 8.36 25.89
N THR A 115 0.71 8.37 24.95
CA THR A 115 0.68 7.44 23.81
C THR A 115 1.20 8.13 22.56
N SER A 116 2.13 7.50 21.85
CA SER A 116 2.62 7.95 20.55
C SER A 116 2.30 6.92 19.47
N VAL A 117 2.00 7.40 18.26
CA VAL A 117 1.68 6.58 17.09
C VAL A 117 2.59 6.97 15.94
N TYR A 118 3.14 5.98 15.26
CA TYR A 118 4.06 6.13 14.14
C TYR A 118 3.60 5.22 13.01
N GLY A 119 3.50 5.73 11.79
CA GLY A 119 2.99 4.98 10.64
C GLY A 119 3.71 5.30 9.35
N VAL A 120 4.05 4.26 8.59
CA VAL A 120 4.55 4.33 7.21
C VAL A 120 3.63 3.47 6.34
N PHE A 121 3.29 4.01 5.17
CA PHE A 121 2.31 3.44 4.25
C PHE A 121 2.92 3.44 2.84
N ASP A 122 3.02 2.26 2.25
CA ASP A 122 3.50 2.08 0.88
C ASP A 122 2.29 2.02 -0.05
N GLY A 123 2.11 3.01 -0.92
CA GLY A 123 0.94 3.13 -1.78
C GLY A 123 1.17 2.42 -3.11
N HIS A 124 0.15 1.71 -3.63
CA HIS A 124 0.26 1.08 -4.94
C HIS A 124 -1.03 1.15 -5.76
N GLY A 125 -0.86 1.27 -7.07
CA GLY A 125 -1.98 1.34 -8.02
C GLY A 125 -2.78 2.63 -7.89
N GLY A 126 -2.13 3.75 -7.54
CA GLY A 126 -2.75 5.02 -7.18
C GLY A 126 -3.41 4.93 -5.80
N GLU A 127 -4.68 5.32 -5.72
CA GLU A 127 -5.48 5.26 -4.48
C GLU A 127 -6.12 3.87 -4.25
N SER A 128 -5.61 2.82 -4.91
CA SER A 128 -6.24 1.50 -4.93
C SER A 128 -5.92 0.66 -3.70
N GLY A 129 -4.67 0.67 -3.25
CA GLY A 129 -4.21 -0.16 -2.15
C GLY A 129 -2.96 0.42 -1.49
N THR A 130 -2.70 -0.06 -0.26
CA THR A 130 -1.50 0.35 0.47
C THR A 130 -1.11 -0.72 1.50
N THR A 131 0.19 -0.85 1.73
CA THR A 131 0.71 -1.53 2.92
C THR A 131 0.69 -0.58 4.12
N ALA A 132 0.78 -1.12 5.33
CA ALA A 132 0.90 -0.31 6.52
C ALA A 132 1.77 -1.01 7.57
N ILE A 133 2.79 -0.30 8.03
CA ILE A 133 3.51 -0.61 9.25
C ILE A 133 3.22 0.50 10.26
N ILE A 134 2.54 0.13 11.34
CA ILE A 134 2.12 1.06 12.40
C ILE A 134 2.74 0.60 13.71
N SER A 135 3.34 1.52 14.46
CA SER A 135 3.76 1.27 15.83
C SER A 135 3.08 2.24 16.80
N ILE A 136 2.61 1.70 17.90
CA ILE A 136 1.95 2.43 18.99
C ILE A 136 2.78 2.22 20.24
N LEU A 137 3.37 3.31 20.74
CA LEU A 137 4.06 3.34 22.01
C LEU A 137 3.09 3.83 23.08
N ASN A 138 2.77 3.00 24.05
CA ASN A 138 2.04 3.40 25.25
C ASN A 138 2.88 3.05 26.48
N LYS A 139 3.36 4.08 27.19
CA LYS A 139 4.32 3.94 28.29
C LYS A 139 5.58 3.19 27.83
N ASN A 140 5.75 1.94 28.26
CA ASN A 140 6.88 1.07 27.89
C ASN A 140 6.50 -0.08 26.96
N LYS A 141 5.26 -0.12 26.46
CA LYS A 141 4.81 -1.17 25.53
C LYS A 141 4.78 -0.60 24.12
N LEU A 142 5.57 -1.21 23.23
CA LEU A 142 5.55 -0.92 21.81
C LEU A 142 4.72 -2.01 21.11
N THR A 143 3.57 -1.65 20.57
CA THR A 143 2.73 -2.56 19.78
C THR A 143 2.87 -2.22 18.30
N VAL A 144 3.25 -3.21 17.49
CA VAL A 144 3.51 -3.04 16.06
C VAL A 144 2.52 -3.89 15.27
N ALA A 145 1.79 -3.26 14.37
CA ALA A 145 0.85 -3.89 13.46
C ALA A 145 1.36 -3.75 12.02
N ASN A 146 1.49 -4.88 11.32
CA ASN A 146 1.95 -4.92 9.92
C ASN A 146 0.89 -5.53 9.01
N VAL A 147 0.67 -4.92 7.85
CA VAL A 147 -0.11 -5.45 6.74
C VAL A 147 0.62 -5.11 5.44
N GLY A 148 1.11 -6.12 4.72
CA GLY A 148 1.99 -5.96 3.56
C GLY A 148 3.46 -6.19 3.89
N ASP A 149 4.35 -5.58 3.13
CA ASP A 149 5.81 -5.81 3.13
C ASP A 149 6.65 -4.57 3.49
N SER A 150 6.02 -3.49 3.93
CA SER A 150 6.69 -2.55 4.83
C SER A 150 7.15 -3.28 6.10
N ARG A 151 8.26 -2.84 6.68
CA ARG A 151 8.88 -3.53 7.82
C ARG A 151 9.33 -2.58 8.92
N GLY A 152 9.18 -3.05 10.16
CA GLY A 152 9.71 -2.44 11.37
C GLY A 152 10.86 -3.24 11.97
N VAL A 153 11.92 -2.55 12.38
CA VAL A 153 13.11 -3.14 13.03
C VAL A 153 13.53 -2.29 14.22
N LEU A 154 14.01 -2.92 15.29
CA LEU A 154 14.48 -2.28 16.52
C LEU A 154 15.97 -2.56 16.73
N CYS A 155 16.69 -1.56 17.23
CA CYS A 155 18.04 -1.69 17.76
C CYS A 155 17.97 -1.64 19.29
N ASP A 156 18.36 -2.72 19.96
CA ASP A 156 18.37 -2.79 21.43
C ASP A 156 19.58 -2.04 22.04
N LYS A 157 19.64 -1.98 23.37
CA LYS A 157 20.76 -1.33 24.10
C LYS A 157 22.15 -1.87 23.72
N ASP A 158 22.25 -3.13 23.29
CA ASP A 158 23.50 -3.82 22.98
C ASP A 158 23.84 -3.71 21.49
N GLY A 159 23.05 -2.98 20.71
CA GLY A 159 23.21 -2.84 19.26
C GLY A 159 22.63 -4.03 18.48
N LYS A 160 21.88 -4.92 19.13
CA LYS A 160 21.31 -6.10 18.47
C LYS A 160 20.02 -5.75 17.76
N THR A 161 19.90 -6.29 16.56
CA THR A 161 18.71 -6.18 15.71
C THR A 161 17.58 -7.09 16.18
N VAL A 162 16.39 -6.52 16.34
CA VAL A 162 15.15 -7.22 16.68
C VAL A 162 14.10 -6.89 15.61
N ALA A 163 13.56 -7.92 14.94
CA ALA A 163 12.47 -7.73 13.99
C ALA A 163 11.17 -7.37 14.73
N LEU A 164 10.54 -6.26 14.35
CA LEU A 164 9.25 -5.83 14.91
C LEU A 164 8.05 -6.33 14.10
N SER A 165 8.29 -6.68 12.84
CA SER A 165 7.29 -7.25 11.94
C SER A 165 7.92 -8.24 10.96
N PHE A 166 7.06 -8.97 10.25
CA PHE A 166 7.44 -9.84 9.15
C PHE A 166 6.61 -9.46 7.92
N ASP A 167 7.26 -9.39 6.76
CA ASP A 167 6.61 -9.06 5.50
C ASP A 167 5.53 -10.08 5.14
N HIS A 168 4.56 -9.68 4.34
CA HIS A 168 3.52 -10.55 3.82
C HIS A 168 3.69 -10.78 2.31
N LYS A 169 4.75 -11.48 1.92
CA LYS A 169 5.02 -11.80 0.51
C LYS A 169 4.24 -13.05 0.06
N PRO A 170 3.73 -13.11 -1.19
CA PRO A 170 2.90 -14.22 -1.66
C PRO A 170 3.56 -15.60 -1.53
N ASN A 171 4.88 -15.71 -1.70
CA ASN A 171 5.60 -16.98 -1.62
C ASN A 171 5.83 -17.52 -0.21
N GLN A 172 5.43 -16.79 0.84
CA GLN A 172 5.51 -17.30 2.20
C GLN A 172 4.53 -18.44 2.41
N VAL A 173 4.94 -19.48 3.13
CA VAL A 173 4.18 -20.74 3.27
C VAL A 173 2.75 -20.49 3.73
N LYS A 174 2.54 -19.68 4.77
CA LYS A 174 1.20 -19.38 5.32
C LYS A 174 0.32 -18.60 4.32
N GLU A 175 0.90 -17.60 3.64
CA GLU A 175 0.17 -16.77 2.70
C GLU A 175 -0.17 -17.54 1.43
N ARG A 176 0.80 -18.30 0.91
CA ARG A 176 0.61 -19.18 -0.24
C ARG A 176 -0.49 -20.19 -0.01
N GLN A 177 -0.46 -20.88 1.13
CA GLN A 177 -1.49 -21.84 1.49
C GLN A 177 -2.87 -21.18 1.52
N ARG A 178 -3.02 -20.03 2.19
CA ARG A 178 -4.29 -19.28 2.24
C ARG A 178 -4.79 -18.90 0.84
N ILE A 179 -3.90 -18.42 -0.03
CA ILE A 179 -4.24 -18.01 -1.40
C ILE A 179 -4.70 -19.22 -2.24
N GLU A 180 -4.00 -20.34 -2.15
CA GLU A 180 -4.33 -21.58 -2.87
C GLU A 180 -5.64 -22.19 -2.35
N GLU A 181 -5.87 -22.19 -1.03
CA GLU A 181 -7.13 -22.63 -0.39
C GLU A 181 -8.33 -21.76 -0.81
N ALA A 182 -8.09 -20.48 -1.10
CA ALA A 182 -9.09 -19.56 -1.61
C ALA A 182 -9.35 -19.70 -3.12
N GLY A 183 -8.73 -20.69 -3.79
CA GLY A 183 -8.86 -20.93 -5.23
C GLY A 183 -8.03 -19.97 -6.09
N GLY A 184 -7.12 -19.20 -5.48
CA GLY A 184 -6.17 -18.35 -6.16
C GLY A 184 -4.92 -19.10 -6.62
N PHE A 185 -4.05 -18.38 -7.32
CA PHE A 185 -2.74 -18.87 -7.70
C PHE A 185 -1.68 -17.80 -7.48
N ILE A 186 -0.42 -18.23 -7.44
CA ILE A 186 0.73 -17.35 -7.35
C ILE A 186 1.61 -17.58 -8.58
N SER A 187 1.97 -16.50 -9.27
CA SER A 187 2.88 -16.54 -10.40
C SER A 187 4.16 -15.76 -10.11
N PHE A 188 5.27 -16.21 -10.69
CA PHE A 188 6.55 -15.51 -10.60
C PHE A 188 6.86 -14.80 -11.93
N THR A 189 6.96 -13.47 -11.89
CA THR A 189 7.35 -12.62 -13.02
C THR A 189 8.36 -11.57 -12.54
N GLY A 190 9.58 -12.02 -12.26
CA GLY A 190 10.62 -11.24 -11.56
C GLY A 190 10.38 -11.14 -10.05
N VAL A 191 9.11 -10.97 -9.65
CA VAL A 191 8.63 -11.04 -8.25
C VAL A 191 7.42 -11.96 -8.15
N TRP A 192 7.15 -12.49 -6.96
CA TRP A 192 5.97 -13.33 -6.70
C TRP A 192 4.71 -12.48 -6.62
N ARG A 193 3.65 -12.88 -7.33
CA ARG A 193 2.41 -12.10 -7.43
C ARG A 193 1.17 -12.96 -7.19
N VAL A 194 0.24 -12.46 -6.38
CA VAL A 194 -1.10 -13.02 -6.21
C VAL A 194 -1.91 -12.80 -7.47
N ALA A 195 -2.47 -13.88 -8.04
CA ALA A 195 -3.22 -13.87 -9.29
C ALA A 195 -2.48 -13.21 -10.46
N GLY A 196 -1.14 -13.14 -10.42
CA GLY A 196 -0.32 -12.42 -11.40
C GLY A 196 -0.38 -10.90 -11.33
N ILE A 197 -1.05 -10.34 -10.33
CA ILE A 197 -1.31 -8.90 -10.21
C ILE A 197 -0.44 -8.29 -9.10
N LEU A 198 -0.68 -8.69 -7.85
CA LEU A 198 -0.18 -7.95 -6.68
C LEU A 198 1.03 -8.63 -6.04
N ALA A 199 2.11 -7.88 -5.77
CA ALA A 199 3.35 -8.40 -5.19
C ALA A 199 3.31 -8.60 -3.66
N VAL A 200 2.21 -8.20 -3.02
CA VAL A 200 1.90 -8.45 -1.61
C VAL A 200 0.70 -9.37 -1.46
N SER A 201 0.68 -10.13 -0.38
CA SER A 201 -0.43 -11.04 -0.03
C SER A 201 -1.45 -10.39 0.91
N ARG A 202 -1.08 -9.29 1.57
CA ARG A 202 -1.94 -8.52 2.48
C ARG A 202 -1.78 -7.03 2.20
N ALA A 203 -2.90 -6.31 2.21
CA ALA A 203 -2.94 -4.87 1.96
C ALA A 203 -4.26 -4.25 2.46
N LEU A 204 -4.22 -2.97 2.78
CA LEU A 204 -5.40 -2.12 2.85
C LEU A 204 -5.83 -1.76 1.42
N GLY A 205 -7.13 -1.52 1.17
CA GLY A 205 -7.63 -1.31 -0.20
C GLY A 205 -7.75 -2.63 -1.00
N ASP A 206 -7.41 -2.65 -2.29
CA ASP A 206 -7.42 -3.85 -3.16
C ASP A 206 -8.72 -4.69 -3.10
N TYR A 207 -9.87 -4.01 -2.98
CA TYR A 207 -11.18 -4.65 -2.79
C TYR A 207 -11.50 -5.78 -3.78
N PRO A 208 -11.18 -5.68 -5.09
CA PRO A 208 -11.45 -6.78 -6.02
C PRO A 208 -10.77 -8.10 -5.62
N LEU A 209 -9.56 -8.06 -5.06
CA LEU A 209 -8.83 -9.26 -4.63
C LEU A 209 -9.27 -9.77 -3.25
N LYS A 210 -9.95 -8.92 -2.46
CA LYS A 210 -10.52 -9.29 -1.15
C LYS A 210 -11.80 -10.12 -1.27
N LEU A 211 -12.58 -9.94 -2.35
CA LEU A 211 -13.83 -10.67 -2.56
C LEU A 211 -13.64 -12.19 -2.56
N ASN A 212 -12.49 -12.64 -3.08
CA ASN A 212 -12.12 -14.05 -3.13
C ASN A 212 -11.07 -14.42 -2.05
N ASN A 213 -10.90 -13.59 -1.01
CA ASN A 213 -9.92 -13.83 0.06
C ASN A 213 -8.48 -14.07 -0.44
N LEU A 214 -8.11 -13.51 -1.61
CA LEU A 214 -6.76 -13.64 -2.20
C LEU A 214 -5.79 -12.67 -1.53
N VAL A 215 -6.25 -11.46 -1.27
CA VAL A 215 -5.58 -10.46 -0.44
C VAL A 215 -6.43 -10.21 0.80
N ILE A 216 -5.81 -10.05 1.96
CA ILE A 216 -6.51 -9.75 3.22
C ILE A 216 -5.99 -8.48 3.86
N ALA A 217 -6.85 -7.81 4.65
CA ALA A 217 -6.50 -6.60 5.41
C ALA A 217 -6.09 -6.91 6.86
N LYS A 218 -6.03 -8.18 7.25
CA LYS A 218 -5.76 -8.57 8.63
C LYS A 218 -4.28 -8.36 8.95
N PRO A 219 -3.93 -7.47 9.89
CA PRO A 219 -2.54 -7.27 10.26
C PRO A 219 -2.05 -8.40 11.16
N ASP A 220 -0.74 -8.65 11.12
CA ASP A 220 -0.05 -9.34 12.20
C ASP A 220 0.35 -8.29 13.25
N VAL A 221 0.14 -8.61 14.53
CA VAL A 221 0.36 -7.68 15.65
C VAL A 221 1.31 -8.31 16.67
N LEU A 222 2.39 -7.59 16.98
CA LEU A 222 3.39 -7.98 17.96
C LEU A 222 3.55 -6.88 19.03
N THR A 223 3.77 -7.26 20.27
CA THR A 223 3.98 -6.30 21.39
C THR A 223 5.30 -6.59 22.08
N PHE A 224 6.06 -5.53 22.32
CA PHE A 224 7.41 -5.57 22.89
C PHE A 224 7.45 -4.75 24.18
N ASP A 225 8.23 -5.21 25.17
CA ASP A 225 8.49 -4.46 26.41
C ASP A 225 9.81 -3.68 26.29
N LEU A 226 9.70 -2.35 26.24
CA LEU A 226 10.85 -1.48 26.09
C LEU A 226 11.68 -1.35 27.37
N LYS A 227 11.15 -1.74 28.54
CA LYS A 227 11.97 -1.83 29.77
C LYS A 227 13.00 -2.95 29.69
N GLU A 228 12.63 -4.05 29.03
CA GLU A 228 13.53 -5.20 28.85
C GLU A 228 14.55 -4.89 27.74
N LEU A 229 14.06 -4.45 26.58
CA LEU A 229 14.88 -4.21 25.40
C LEU A 229 15.76 -2.97 25.52
N ARG A 230 15.28 -1.93 26.20
CA ARG A 230 15.92 -0.60 26.29
C ARG A 230 16.46 -0.14 24.94
N PRO A 231 15.59 -0.01 23.91
CA PRO A 231 16.04 0.26 22.56
C PRO A 231 16.75 1.60 22.45
N LYS A 232 17.72 1.68 21.53
CA LYS A 232 18.29 2.95 21.08
C LYS A 232 17.36 3.64 20.09
N PHE A 233 16.80 2.87 19.15
CA PHE A 233 15.89 3.37 18.12
C PHE A 233 15.07 2.25 17.47
N ILE A 234 14.04 2.64 16.72
CA ILE A 234 13.36 1.80 15.73
C ILE A 234 13.45 2.43 14.33
N ILE A 235 13.39 1.58 13.32
CA ILE A 235 13.28 1.91 11.90
C ILE A 235 11.94 1.37 11.41
N LEU A 236 11.09 2.23 10.85
CA LEU A 236 9.90 1.83 10.07
C LEU A 236 10.13 2.28 8.63
N ALA A 237 10.03 1.38 7.66
CA ALA A 237 10.27 1.75 6.27
C ALA A 237 9.48 0.89 5.27
N THR A 238 9.31 1.44 4.06
CA THR A 238 8.75 0.75 2.89
C THR A 238 9.75 -0.21 2.27
N ASP A 239 9.30 -1.06 1.34
CA ASP A 239 10.16 -2.07 0.71
C ASP A 239 11.27 -1.45 -0.15
N GLY A 240 11.09 -0.21 -0.62
CA GLY A 240 12.14 0.58 -1.27
C GLY A 240 13.44 0.67 -0.47
N LEU A 241 13.39 0.59 0.87
CA LEU A 241 14.57 0.37 1.71
C LEU A 241 14.94 -1.12 1.80
N TRP A 242 13.99 -1.95 2.19
CA TRP A 242 14.24 -3.34 2.60
C TRP A 242 14.66 -4.28 1.48
N ASP A 243 14.40 -3.91 0.23
CA ASP A 243 14.92 -4.62 -0.94
C ASP A 243 16.44 -4.39 -1.11
N MET A 244 16.98 -3.29 -0.57
CA MET A 244 18.40 -2.90 -0.69
C MET A 244 19.23 -3.14 0.58
N PHE A 245 18.57 -3.33 1.72
CA PHE A 245 19.21 -3.47 3.03
C PHE A 245 18.65 -4.65 3.83
N SER A 246 19.55 -5.41 4.44
CA SER A 246 19.18 -6.33 5.53
C SER A 246 18.81 -5.54 6.79
N ASN A 247 18.11 -6.20 7.72
CA ASN A 247 17.74 -5.58 8.99
C ASN A 247 19.01 -5.15 9.77
N GLU A 248 20.03 -5.99 9.78
CA GLU A 248 21.30 -5.78 10.47
C GLU A 248 22.12 -4.65 9.84
N ASP A 249 22.17 -4.59 8.50
CA ASP A 249 22.88 -3.51 7.80
C ASP A 249 22.24 -2.15 8.06
N ALA A 250 20.90 -2.06 8.01
CA ALA A 250 20.18 -0.82 8.28
C ALA A 250 20.38 -0.36 9.74
N VAL A 251 20.28 -1.29 10.71
CA VAL A 251 20.53 -0.99 12.12
C VAL A 251 21.95 -0.49 12.34
N LYS A 252 22.96 -1.18 11.80
CA LYS A 252 24.36 -0.76 11.92
C LYS A 252 24.61 0.60 11.26
N PHE A 253 23.96 0.87 10.12
CA PHE A 253 24.08 2.13 9.40
C PHE A 253 23.60 3.32 10.25
N ILE A 254 22.43 3.17 10.87
CA ILE A 254 21.80 4.20 11.72
C ILE A 254 22.53 4.34 13.06
N GLU A 255 22.95 3.24 13.67
CA GLU A 255 23.65 3.27 14.97
C GLU A 255 24.90 4.17 14.93
N GLN A 256 25.61 4.18 13.80
CA GLN A 256 26.80 5.02 13.60
C GLN A 256 26.50 6.51 13.43
N ARG A 257 25.22 6.86 13.15
CA ARG A 257 24.77 8.21 12.75
C ARG A 257 23.71 8.80 13.66
N LEU A 258 23.44 8.19 14.82
CA LEU A 258 22.46 8.72 15.79
C LEU A 258 22.77 10.13 16.31
N HIS A 259 24.01 10.60 16.15
CA HIS A 259 24.44 11.94 16.54
C HIS A 259 24.06 13.01 15.50
N GLU A 260 23.64 12.61 14.31
CA GLU A 260 23.25 13.51 13.23
C GLU A 260 21.84 14.08 13.45
N ALA A 261 21.56 15.22 12.80
CA ALA A 261 20.32 15.96 13.01
C ALA A 261 19.04 15.16 12.69
N ASP A 262 19.11 14.20 11.76
CA ASP A 262 18.00 13.33 11.38
C ASP A 262 18.29 11.85 11.69
N PHE A 263 19.23 11.60 12.60
CA PHE A 263 19.64 10.26 13.03
C PHE A 263 20.15 9.37 11.88
N GLY A 264 20.65 9.95 10.78
CA GLY A 264 21.14 9.23 9.62
C GLY A 264 20.05 8.78 8.63
N ALA A 265 18.82 9.25 8.80
CA ALA A 265 17.69 8.87 7.95
C ALA A 265 17.90 9.29 6.48
N SER A 266 18.40 10.51 6.21
CA SER A 266 18.66 10.97 4.84
C SER A 266 19.72 10.11 4.16
N ASP A 267 20.82 9.85 4.86
CA ASP A 267 21.92 9.03 4.36
C ASP A 267 21.46 7.61 4.03
N LEU A 268 20.60 7.01 4.86
CA LEU A 268 20.08 5.67 4.62
C LEU A 268 19.19 5.61 3.38
N VAL A 269 18.31 6.60 3.20
CA VAL A 269 17.45 6.71 2.02
C VAL A 269 18.27 6.87 0.75
N TRP A 270 19.26 7.78 0.74
CA TRP A 270 20.11 7.99 -0.42
C TRP A 270 20.99 6.78 -0.71
N ALA A 271 21.50 6.09 0.31
CA ALA A 271 22.24 4.85 0.12
C ALA A 271 21.37 3.75 -0.51
N ALA A 272 20.08 3.67 -0.20
CA ALA A 272 19.15 2.73 -0.85
C ALA A 272 18.92 3.10 -2.32
N TYR A 273 18.74 4.39 -2.61
CA TYR A 273 18.63 4.89 -3.97
C TYR A 273 19.87 4.58 -4.82
N GLU A 274 21.06 4.87 -4.28
CA GLU A 274 22.36 4.61 -4.93
C GLU A 274 22.62 3.12 -5.15
N LYS A 275 22.20 2.26 -4.20
CA LYS A 275 22.24 0.80 -4.35
C LYS A 275 21.36 0.25 -5.46
N GLY A 276 20.41 1.05 -5.95
CA GLY A 276 19.60 0.67 -7.09
C GLY A 276 18.11 0.56 -6.81
N ALA A 277 17.58 1.03 -5.68
CA ALA A 277 16.13 1.04 -5.44
C ALA A 277 15.37 1.71 -6.60
N PHE A 278 14.32 1.03 -7.07
CA PHE A 278 13.47 1.52 -8.15
C PHE A 278 12.13 2.05 -7.66
N ASP A 279 11.80 1.85 -6.38
CA ASP A 279 10.54 2.29 -5.79
C ASP A 279 10.63 3.66 -5.10
N ASN A 280 9.51 4.12 -4.57
CA ASN A 280 9.51 5.14 -3.52
C ASN A 280 10.27 4.60 -2.30
N ILE A 281 10.93 5.47 -1.57
CA ILE A 281 11.72 5.08 -0.40
C ILE A 281 11.31 5.98 0.76
N THR A 282 10.67 5.40 1.76
CA THR A 282 10.28 6.11 2.98
C THR A 282 10.87 5.42 4.19
N VAL A 283 11.60 6.19 5.01
CA VAL A 283 12.26 5.71 6.22
C VAL A 283 11.94 6.64 7.38
N MET A 284 11.41 6.08 8.45
CA MET A 284 11.16 6.75 9.73
C MET A 284 12.05 6.14 10.81
N ILE A 285 12.82 6.99 11.46
CA ILE A 285 13.64 6.67 12.63
C ILE A 285 12.99 7.29 13.86
N VAL A 286 12.77 6.48 14.89
CA VAL A 286 12.32 6.96 16.21
C VAL A 286 13.37 6.57 17.23
N THR A 287 14.01 7.55 17.86
CA THR A 287 15.03 7.35 18.89
C THR A 287 14.43 7.34 20.28
N PHE A 288 15.10 6.66 21.22
CA PHE A 288 14.70 6.62 22.62
C PHE A 288 15.87 7.08 23.49
N GLY A 289 15.57 7.84 24.55
CA GLY A 289 16.60 8.31 25.46
C GLY A 289 17.15 7.17 26.33
N GLU A 290 18.46 7.19 26.63
CA GLU A 290 19.14 6.14 27.43
C GLU A 290 18.46 5.85 28.79
N ASN A 291 17.81 6.87 29.38
CA ASN A 291 17.13 6.78 30.67
C ASN A 291 15.60 6.68 30.56
N GLN A 292 15.03 6.66 29.36
CA GLN A 292 13.58 6.75 29.16
C GLN A 292 12.83 5.55 29.76
N PHE A 293 13.49 4.40 29.84
CA PHE A 293 12.91 3.15 30.35
C PHE A 293 13.76 2.49 31.45
N GLY A 294 14.73 3.22 32.01
CA GLY A 294 15.51 2.76 33.16
C GLY A 294 14.65 2.69 34.43
N ASN A 295 14.96 1.76 35.33
CA ASN A 295 14.36 1.77 36.66
C ASN A 295 14.95 2.95 37.44
N GLY A 296 14.08 3.88 37.85
CA GLY A 296 14.34 4.70 39.03
C GLY A 296 14.26 3.86 40.30
#